data_AF-K6Z6F5-F1
#
_entry.id   AF-K6Z6F5-F1
#
_cell.length_a   1.000
_cell.length_b   1.000
_cell.length_c   1.000
_cell.angle_alpha   90.00
_cell.angle_beta   90.00
_cell.angle_gamma   90.00
#
_symmetry.space_group_name_H-M   'P 1'
#
loop_
_entity.id
_entity.type
_entity.pdbx_description
1 polymer ?
#
loop_
_entity_poly.entity_id
_entity_poly.type
_entity_poly.pdbx_seq_one_letter_code
_entity_poly.pdbx_strand_id
1 'polypeptide(L)'
;MTPKFSYSTASGSYSFKVSSNIVMCTFNGACCDQIAQRYLATLSKIVSDFNGKPWAYLGNAQLHLAATPQAEQFLLECFVMSVKNNCIGDAYCLTSAVGISQLKTIRQKAGLTAALEERMFSSQQSAFSQLSKELKQYSAVANSQKK
;
A
#
# COMPACT_ATOMS: atom_id res chain seq x y z
N MET A 1 21.13 -1.59 -7.52
CA MET A 1 20.22 -0.44 -7.78
C MET A 1 18.80 -0.94 -7.63
N THR A 2 18.01 -0.39 -6.70
CA THR A 2 16.61 -0.79 -6.50
C THR A 2 15.78 -0.30 -7.69
N PRO A 3 14.99 -1.15 -8.36
CA PRO A 3 14.13 -0.69 -9.45
C PRO A 3 13.16 0.37 -8.92
N LYS A 4 13.26 1.58 -9.49
CA LYS A 4 12.38 2.70 -9.18
C LYS A 4 11.26 2.69 -10.21
N PHE A 5 10.11 2.14 -9.84
CA PHE A 5 8.92 2.23 -10.69
C PHE A 5 8.24 3.56 -10.39
N SER A 6 8.17 4.48 -11.35
CA SER A 6 7.50 5.76 -11.16
C SER A 6 6.74 6.18 -12.40
N TYR A 7 5.63 6.86 -12.20
CA TYR A 7 4.82 7.43 -13.27
C TYR A 7 4.19 8.74 -12.81
N SER A 8 4.04 9.68 -13.73
CA SER A 8 3.50 11.01 -13.47
C SER A 8 2.64 11.49 -14.62
N THR A 9 1.64 12.29 -14.29
CA THR A 9 0.80 13.06 -15.20
C THR A 9 0.86 14.54 -14.78
N ALA A 10 0.13 15.42 -15.46
CA ALA A 10 0.01 16.82 -15.06
C ALA A 10 -0.66 17.01 -13.68
N SER A 11 -1.51 16.06 -13.24
CA SER A 11 -2.33 16.20 -12.03
C SER A 11 -1.81 15.41 -10.83
N GLY A 12 -0.88 14.47 -11.02
CA GLY A 12 -0.39 13.62 -9.95
C GLY A 12 0.66 12.62 -10.39
N SER A 13 1.23 11.90 -9.42
CA SER A 13 2.29 10.93 -9.64
C SER A 13 2.33 9.86 -8.55
N TYR A 14 2.92 8.72 -8.88
CA TYR A 14 3.35 7.74 -7.89
C TYR A 14 4.78 7.27 -8.13
N SER A 15 5.40 6.76 -7.09
CA SER A 15 6.62 5.97 -7.19
C SER A 15 6.63 4.84 -6.18
N PHE A 16 7.20 3.70 -6.56
CA PHE A 16 7.46 2.58 -5.69
C PHE A 16 8.94 2.44 -5.42
N LYS A 17 9.23 2.02 -4.19
CA LYS A 17 10.51 1.48 -3.76
C LYS A 17 10.24 0.22 -2.98
N VAL A 18 11.07 -0.80 -3.17
CA VAL A 18 11.02 -2.01 -2.37
C VAL A 18 12.24 -2.02 -1.45
N SER A 19 12.00 -2.17 -0.15
CA SER A 19 13.06 -2.31 0.84
C SER A 19 12.77 -3.55 1.68
N SER A 20 13.63 -4.56 1.56
CA SER A 20 13.37 -5.90 2.12
C SER A 20 12.02 -6.45 1.61
N ASN A 21 11.10 -6.82 2.51
CA ASN A 21 9.75 -7.26 2.17
C ASN A 21 8.70 -6.16 2.38
N ILE A 22 9.10 -4.89 2.27
CA ILE A 22 8.19 -3.74 2.39
C ILE A 22 8.15 -3.00 1.06
N VAL A 23 6.96 -2.93 0.47
CA VAL A 23 6.68 -2.12 -0.72
C VAL A 23 6.24 -0.75 -0.26
N MET A 24 7.05 0.26 -0.55
CA MET A 24 6.81 1.65 -0.21
C MET A 24 6.32 2.41 -1.45
N CYS A 25 5.10 2.89 -1.42
CA CYS A 25 4.56 3.81 -2.40
C CYS A 25 4.69 5.25 -1.89
N THR A 26 5.12 6.18 -2.75
CA THR A 26 4.87 7.61 -2.57
C THR A 26 3.89 8.09 -3.62
N PHE A 27 2.82 8.75 -3.18
CA PHE A 27 1.74 9.27 -4.01
C PHE A 27 1.57 10.78 -3.81
N ASN A 28 1.57 11.53 -4.90
CA ASN A 28 1.44 12.99 -4.88
C ASN A 28 0.35 13.45 -5.86
N GLY A 29 -0.44 14.46 -5.49
CA GLY A 29 -1.49 15.05 -6.33
C GLY A 29 -2.77 14.19 -6.40
N ALA A 30 -3.53 14.38 -7.47
CA ALA A 30 -4.77 13.66 -7.73
C ALA A 30 -4.50 12.28 -8.37
N CYS A 31 -5.29 11.28 -7.98
CA CYS A 31 -5.27 9.95 -8.61
C CYS A 31 -6.37 9.87 -9.68
N CYS A 32 -5.97 9.97 -10.95
CA CYS A 32 -6.85 9.68 -12.07
C CYS A 32 -6.81 8.17 -12.43
N ASP A 33 -7.72 7.77 -13.30
CA ASP A 33 -7.83 6.41 -13.85
C ASP A 33 -6.51 5.92 -14.47
N GLN A 34 -5.84 6.74 -15.26
CA GLN A 34 -4.56 6.39 -15.89
C GLN A 34 -3.47 6.10 -14.85
N ILE A 35 -3.42 6.90 -13.77
CA ILE A 35 -2.49 6.66 -12.66
C ILE A 35 -2.86 5.35 -11.95
N ALA A 36 -4.14 5.15 -11.63
CA ALA A 36 -4.58 3.99 -10.87
C ALA A 36 -4.38 2.66 -11.62
N GLN A 37 -4.64 2.64 -12.94
CA GLN A 37 -4.38 1.47 -13.79
C GLN A 37 -2.89 1.11 -13.84
N ARG A 38 -2.03 2.11 -14.06
CA ARG A 38 -0.57 1.88 -14.11
C ARG A 38 -0.03 1.49 -12.75
N TYR A 39 -0.57 2.09 -11.69
CA TYR A 39 -0.26 1.74 -10.31
C TYR A 39 -0.58 0.26 -10.04
N LEU A 40 -1.78 -0.21 -10.42
CA LEU A 40 -2.18 -1.62 -10.27
C LEU A 40 -1.23 -2.55 -11.03
N ALA A 41 -0.99 -2.29 -12.31
CA ALA A 41 -0.08 -3.11 -13.12
C ALA A 41 1.36 -3.14 -12.54
N THR A 42 1.83 -2.01 -12.03
CA THR A 42 3.15 -1.90 -11.40
C THR A 42 3.20 -2.70 -10.10
N LEU A 43 2.20 -2.52 -9.23
CA LEU A 43 2.15 -3.22 -7.94
C LEU A 43 2.03 -4.73 -8.16
N SER A 44 1.18 -5.19 -9.07
CA SER A 44 1.05 -6.61 -9.40
C SER A 44 2.39 -7.23 -9.84
N LYS A 45 3.18 -6.50 -10.64
CA LYS A 45 4.52 -6.94 -11.04
C LYS A 45 5.50 -7.01 -9.87
N ILE A 46 5.49 -6.01 -8.99
CA ILE A 46 6.33 -6.04 -7.77
C ILE A 46 5.92 -7.22 -6.88
N VAL A 47 4.63 -7.45 -6.73
CA VAL A 47 4.08 -8.47 -5.84
C VAL A 47 4.38 -9.89 -6.35
N SER A 48 4.41 -10.10 -7.67
CA SER A 48 4.82 -11.40 -8.22
C SER A 48 6.26 -11.76 -7.85
N ASP A 49 7.15 -10.78 -7.67
CA ASP A 49 8.55 -11.03 -7.29
C ASP A 49 8.69 -11.58 -5.86
N PHE A 50 7.69 -11.40 -4.99
CA PHE A 50 7.69 -12.03 -3.66
C PHE A 50 7.41 -13.53 -3.72
N ASN A 51 6.83 -14.04 -4.81
CA ASN A 51 6.56 -15.47 -5.02
C ASN A 51 5.87 -16.13 -3.81
N GLY A 52 4.82 -15.49 -3.29
CA GLY A 52 4.07 -15.96 -2.12
C GLY A 52 4.75 -15.73 -0.77
N LYS A 53 5.93 -15.11 -0.70
CA LYS A 53 6.52 -14.69 0.59
C LYS A 53 5.70 -13.56 1.21
N PRO A 54 5.59 -13.51 2.55
CA PRO A 54 4.90 -12.43 3.24
C PRO A 54 5.63 -11.10 3.01
N TRP A 55 4.85 -10.06 2.75
CA TRP A 55 5.31 -8.68 2.56
C TRP A 55 4.34 -7.70 3.18
N ALA A 56 4.73 -6.43 3.26
CA ALA A 56 3.90 -5.37 3.81
C ALA A 56 3.91 -4.12 2.93
N TYR A 57 2.84 -3.34 3.01
CA TYR A 57 2.64 -2.15 2.19
C TYR A 57 2.73 -0.86 3.01
N LEU A 58 3.51 0.11 2.54
CA LEU A 58 3.59 1.45 3.11
C LEU A 58 3.14 2.48 2.07
N GLY A 59 1.99 3.11 2.31
CA GLY A 59 1.47 4.20 1.48
C GLY A 59 1.84 5.58 2.04
N ASN A 60 2.86 6.21 1.47
CA ASN A 60 3.17 7.62 1.72
C ASN A 60 2.36 8.51 0.77
N ALA A 61 1.29 9.10 1.27
CA ALA A 61 0.32 9.87 0.50
C ALA A 61 0.07 11.25 1.13
N GLN A 62 1.05 11.83 1.82
CA GLN A 62 0.90 13.12 2.51
C GLN A 62 0.63 14.29 1.56
N LEU A 63 0.99 14.14 0.28
CA LEU A 63 0.72 15.12 -0.78
C LEU A 63 -0.41 14.66 -1.73
N HIS A 64 -1.12 13.59 -1.36
CA HIS A 64 -2.26 13.12 -2.13
C HIS A 64 -3.49 13.98 -1.84
N LEU A 65 -4.22 14.35 -2.88
CA LEU A 65 -5.41 15.18 -2.77
C LEU A 65 -6.68 14.31 -2.67
N ALA A 66 -7.01 13.60 -3.74
CA ALA A 66 -8.14 12.69 -3.83
C ALA A 66 -7.98 11.74 -5.04
N ALA A 67 -8.72 10.64 -5.03
CA ALA A 67 -8.93 9.80 -6.21
C ALA A 67 -10.24 10.15 -6.92
N THR A 68 -10.30 9.97 -8.25
CA THR A 68 -11.58 9.97 -8.97
C THR A 68 -12.37 8.69 -8.65
N PRO A 69 -13.71 8.66 -8.80
CA PRO A 69 -14.51 7.46 -8.55
C PRO A 69 -14.04 6.24 -9.36
N GLN A 70 -13.62 6.45 -10.61
CA GLN A 70 -13.07 5.39 -11.46
C GLN A 70 -11.70 4.91 -10.93
N ALA A 71 -10.87 5.81 -10.42
CA ALA A 71 -9.60 5.44 -9.80
C ALA A 71 -9.78 4.64 -8.50
N GLU A 72 -10.80 4.94 -7.69
CA GLU A 72 -11.10 4.18 -6.47
C GLU A 72 -11.33 2.68 -6.73
N GLN A 73 -11.98 2.34 -7.85
CA GLN A 73 -12.21 0.94 -8.22
C GLN A 73 -10.88 0.20 -8.44
N PHE A 74 -9.94 0.81 -9.16
CA PHE A 74 -8.59 0.25 -9.35
C PHE A 74 -7.81 0.18 -8.03
N LEU A 75 -7.98 1.15 -7.13
CA LEU A 75 -7.34 1.14 -5.80
C LEU A 75 -7.90 0.01 -4.91
N LEU A 76 -9.21 -0.26 -5.00
CA LEU A 76 -9.83 -1.42 -4.35
C LEU A 76 -9.26 -2.72 -4.90
N GLU A 77 -9.13 -2.85 -6.22
CA GLU A 77 -8.50 -4.01 -6.85
C GLU A 77 -7.05 -4.19 -6.41
N CYS A 78 -6.28 -3.10 -6.28
CA CYS A 78 -4.92 -3.15 -5.72
C CYS A 78 -4.92 -3.71 -4.30
N PHE A 79 -5.86 -3.24 -3.48
CA PHE A 79 -5.97 -3.66 -2.09
C PHE A 79 -6.29 -5.16 -1.99
N VAL A 80 -7.32 -5.62 -2.70
CA VAL A 80 -7.72 -7.03 -2.75
C VAL A 80 -6.61 -7.91 -3.31
N MET A 81 -5.95 -7.47 -4.37
CA MET A 81 -4.81 -8.17 -4.96
C MET A 81 -3.66 -8.29 -3.95
N SER A 82 -3.38 -7.24 -3.18
CA SER A 82 -2.31 -7.26 -2.18
C SER A 82 -2.59 -8.30 -1.09
N VAL A 83 -3.81 -8.31 -0.54
CA VAL A 83 -4.22 -9.29 0.48
C VAL A 83 -4.13 -10.72 -0.05
N LYS A 84 -4.62 -10.98 -1.27
CA LYS A 84 -4.56 -12.31 -1.92
C LYS A 84 -3.13 -12.80 -2.16
N ASN A 85 -2.15 -11.90 -2.23
CA ASN A 85 -0.76 -12.22 -2.49
C ASN A 85 0.12 -12.05 -1.25
N ASN A 86 -0.40 -12.38 -0.06
CA ASN A 86 0.34 -12.41 1.21
C ASN A 86 0.89 -11.04 1.66
N CYS A 87 0.18 -9.95 1.37
CA CYS A 87 0.36 -8.71 2.10
C CYS A 87 -0.18 -8.88 3.53
N ILE A 88 0.70 -9.00 4.51
CA ILE A 88 0.33 -9.29 5.91
C ILE A 88 0.08 -8.04 6.75
N GLY A 89 0.43 -6.86 6.24
CA GLY A 89 0.31 -5.61 6.95
C GLY A 89 0.40 -4.40 6.03
N ASP A 90 -0.30 -3.35 6.42
CA ASP A 90 -0.42 -2.09 5.71
C ASP A 90 -0.25 -0.90 6.67
N ALA A 91 0.38 0.17 6.20
CA ALA A 91 0.54 1.41 6.94
C ALA A 91 0.47 2.61 6.00
N TYR A 92 -0.10 3.72 6.47
CA TYR A 92 -0.34 4.91 5.65
C TYR A 92 0.11 6.19 6.33
N CYS A 93 0.75 7.06 5.57
CA CYS A 93 0.99 8.46 5.94
C CYS A 93 0.12 9.32 5.01
N LEU A 94 -1.06 9.71 5.48
CA LEU A 94 -2.07 10.40 4.68
C LEU A 94 -2.70 11.53 5.52
N THR A 95 -2.91 12.68 4.89
CA THR A 95 -3.36 13.92 5.57
C THR A 95 -4.69 14.44 5.01
N SER A 96 -5.01 14.14 3.75
CA SER A 96 -6.27 14.55 3.12
C SER A 96 -7.46 13.83 3.77
N ALA A 97 -8.41 14.60 4.30
CA ALA A 97 -9.66 14.04 4.85
C ALA A 97 -10.45 13.25 3.79
N VAL A 98 -10.45 13.72 2.53
CA VAL A 98 -11.08 13.02 1.41
C VAL A 98 -10.36 11.69 1.15
N GLY A 99 -9.03 11.73 1.05
CA GLY A 99 -8.22 10.52 0.86
C GLY A 99 -8.41 9.50 1.99
N ILE A 100 -8.50 9.96 3.24
CA ILE A 100 -8.75 9.10 4.42
C ILE A 100 -10.12 8.42 4.30
N SER A 101 -11.16 9.18 3.93
CA SER A 101 -12.50 8.64 3.74
C SER A 101 -12.57 7.60 2.59
N GLN A 102 -11.86 7.88 1.49
CA GLN A 102 -11.73 6.95 0.36
C GLN A 102 -11.03 5.66 0.78
N LEU A 103 -9.90 5.76 1.50
CA LEU A 103 -9.18 4.59 1.99
C LEU A 103 -10.01 3.78 2.98
N LYS A 104 -10.76 4.44 3.88
CA LYS A 104 -11.68 3.77 4.81
C LYS A 104 -12.74 2.97 4.06
N THR A 105 -13.34 3.57 3.03
CA THR A 105 -14.34 2.92 2.16
C THR A 105 -13.74 1.71 1.44
N ILE A 106 -12.52 1.84 0.90
CA ILE A 106 -11.81 0.73 0.23
C ILE A 106 -11.58 -0.44 1.19
N ARG A 107 -11.08 -0.17 2.41
CA ARG A 107 -10.84 -1.21 3.42
C ARG A 107 -12.12 -1.94 3.82
N GLN A 108 -13.20 -1.19 4.04
CA GLN A 108 -14.51 -1.76 4.37
C GLN A 108 -15.03 -2.67 3.24
N LYS A 109 -14.93 -2.22 1.98
CA LYS A 109 -15.29 -3.04 0.80
C LYS A 109 -14.43 -4.29 0.65
N ALA A 110 -13.17 -4.24 1.10
CA ALA A 110 -12.27 -5.39 1.13
C ALA A 110 -12.50 -6.33 2.33
N GLY A 111 -13.48 -6.05 3.19
CA GLY A 111 -13.82 -6.90 4.35
C GLY A 111 -12.92 -6.71 5.57
N LEU A 112 -12.09 -5.67 5.61
CA LEU A 112 -11.29 -5.35 6.80
C LEU A 112 -12.13 -4.56 7.81
N THR A 113 -12.19 -5.11 9.02
CA THR A 113 -12.91 -4.52 10.15
C THR A 113 -11.99 -3.72 11.08
N ALA A 114 -10.67 -3.89 10.97
CA ALA A 114 -9.70 -3.15 11.76
C ALA A 114 -9.77 -1.65 11.49
N ALA A 115 -9.67 -0.86 12.57
CA ALA A 115 -9.71 0.60 12.53
C ALA A 115 -8.59 1.13 11.61
N LEU A 116 -8.94 2.06 10.71
CA LEU A 116 -7.95 2.67 9.82
C LEU A 116 -6.91 3.45 10.63
N GLU A 117 -7.33 4.03 11.75
CA GLU A 117 -6.55 4.84 12.66
C GLU A 117 -5.32 4.08 13.20
N GLU A 118 -5.44 2.76 13.41
CA GLU A 118 -4.32 1.90 13.82
C GLU A 118 -3.26 1.70 12.73
N ARG A 119 -3.62 2.01 11.48
CA ARG A 119 -2.73 1.92 10.31
C ARG A 119 -2.27 3.30 9.82
N MET A 120 -2.63 4.37 10.52
CA MET A 120 -2.25 5.73 10.18
C MET A 120 -1.05 6.19 11.00
N PHE A 121 -0.04 6.75 10.32
CA PHE A 121 1.21 7.18 10.93
C PHE A 121 1.56 8.59 10.50
N SER A 122 2.13 9.37 11.42
CA SER A 122 2.59 10.73 11.17
C SER A 122 3.85 10.80 10.31
N SER A 123 4.65 9.71 10.24
CA SER A 123 5.88 9.67 9.45
C SER A 123 6.12 8.30 8.81
N GLN A 124 6.82 8.31 7.67
CA GLN A 124 7.21 7.09 6.98
C GLN A 124 8.12 6.21 7.84
N GLN A 125 8.93 6.82 8.70
CA GLN A 125 9.86 6.10 9.57
C GLN A 125 9.12 5.28 10.63
N SER A 126 8.09 5.83 11.27
CA SER A 126 7.31 5.09 12.26
C SER A 126 6.48 3.98 11.61
N ALA A 127 5.85 4.27 10.46
CA ALA A 127 5.17 3.28 9.65
C ALA A 127 6.08 2.11 9.26
N PHE A 128 7.27 2.40 8.73
CA PHE A 128 8.24 1.39 8.32
C PHE A 128 8.73 0.53 9.50
N SER A 129 9.01 1.16 10.63
CA SER A 129 9.43 0.45 11.86
C SER A 129 8.36 -0.52 12.34
N GLN A 130 7.09 -0.08 12.36
CA GLN A 130 5.96 -0.91 12.76
C GLN A 130 5.77 -2.11 11.82
N LEU A 131 5.74 -1.88 10.50
CA LEU A 131 5.62 -2.97 9.52
C LEU A 131 6.79 -3.96 9.59
N SER A 132 8.00 -3.45 9.82
CA SER A 132 9.18 -4.30 10.01
C SER A 132 9.06 -5.20 11.23
N LYS A 133 8.45 -4.70 12.32
CA LYS A 133 8.17 -5.49 13.51
C LYS A 133 7.12 -6.56 13.24
N GLU A 134 6.02 -6.21 12.56
CA GLU A 134 4.95 -7.15 12.17
C GLU A 134 5.48 -8.29 11.30
N LEU A 135 6.30 -7.98 10.29
CA LEU A 135 6.94 -8.99 9.43
C LEU A 135 7.85 -9.95 10.20
N LYS A 136 8.63 -9.43 11.18
CA LYS A 136 9.48 -10.27 12.03
C LYS A 136 8.64 -11.18 12.92
N GLN A 137 7.58 -10.66 13.53
CA GLN A 137 6.67 -11.43 14.38
C GLN A 137 5.96 -12.53 13.58
N TYR A 138 5.46 -12.20 12.39
CA TYR A 138 4.84 -13.17 11.50
C TYR A 138 5.80 -14.31 11.14
N SER A 139 7.04 -13.97 10.79
CA SER A 139 8.08 -14.95 10.46
C SER A 139 8.42 -15.85 11.65
N ALA A 140 8.43 -15.30 12.88
CA ALA A 140 8.68 -16.08 14.08
C ALA A 140 7.55 -17.09 14.37
N VAL A 141 6.28 -16.67 14.26
CA VAL A 141 5.12 -17.54 14.48
C VAL A 141 5.02 -18.62 13.39
N ALA A 142 5.21 -18.25 12.13
CA ALA A 142 5.17 -19.18 11.01
C ALA A 142 6.25 -20.27 11.09
N ASN A 143 7.40 -19.97 11.70
CA ASN A 143 8.47 -20.94 11.91
C ASN A 143 8.21 -21.85 13.13
N SER A 144 7.50 -21.36 14.16
CA SER A 144 7.12 -22.17 15.33
C SER A 144 6.01 -23.18 15.03
N GLN A 145 5.14 -22.93 14.05
CA GLN A 145 4.08 -23.85 13.63
C GLN A 145 4.54 -24.93 12.64
N LYS A 146 5.79 -24.84 12.14
CA LYS A 146 6.40 -25.81 11.21
C LYS A 146 7.37 -26.80 11.88
N LYS A 147 7.50 -26.74 13.21
CA LYS A 147 8.26 -27.70 14.03
C LYS A 147 7.29 -28.62 14.75
#